data_AF-A0A934M6H2-F1
#
_entry.id   AF-A0A934M6H2-F1
#
_cell.length_a   1.000
_cell.length_b   1.000
_cell.length_c   1.000
_cell.angle_alpha   90.00
_cell.angle_beta   90.00
_cell.angle_gamma   90.00
#
_symmetry.space_group_name_H-M   'P 1'
#
loop_
_entity.id
_entity.type
_entity.pdbx_description
1 polymer ?
#
loop_
_entity_poly.entity_id
_entity_poly.type
_entity_poly.pdbx_seq_one_letter_code
_entity_poly.pdbx_strand_id
1 'polypeptide(L)' 'MTKRDFIKKVEKICLVKDCSISKAIDIAKMENKITDTEFISWFCTGSGIGNIKK' A
#
# COMPACT_ATOMS: atom_id res chain seq x y z
N MET A 1 11.77 0.88 3.51
CA MET A 1 10.83 1.99 3.83
C MET A 1 9.88 1.51 4.91
N THR A 2 9.40 2.37 5.81
CA THR A 2 8.36 1.95 6.78
C THR A 2 6.95 2.11 6.18
N LYS A 3 5.97 1.37 6.72
CA LYS A 3 4.55 1.52 6.34
C LYS A 3 4.07 2.98 6.46
N ARG A 4 4.50 3.70 7.50
CA ARG A 4 4.11 5.10 7.73
C ARG A 4 4.69 6.03 6.67
N ASP A 5 5.96 5.85 6.31
CA ASP A 5 6.60 6.67 5.28
C ASP A 5 5.97 6.43 3.92
N PHE A 6 5.58 5.18 3.64
CA PHE A 6 4.86 4.82 2.43
C PHE A 6 3.52 5.57 2.32
N ILE A 7 2.71 5.56 3.38
CA ILE A 7 1.42 6.27 3.42
C ILE A 7 1.62 7.78 3.17
N LYS A 8 2.56 8.42 3.87
CA LYS A 8 2.85 9.84 3.67
C LYS A 8 3.25 10.16 2.22
N LYS A 9 3.96 9.26 1.57
CA LYS A 9 4.37 9.44 0.17
C LYS A 9 3.18 9.30 -0.78
N VAL A 10 2.30 8.32 -0.55
CA VAL A 10 1.04 8.17 -1.31
C VAL A 10 0.18 9.43 -1.16
N GLU A 11 0.00 9.94 0.07
CA GLU A 11 -0.73 11.18 0.33
C GLU A 11 -0.12 12.37 -0.43
N LYS A 12 1.20 12.55 -0.37
CA LYS A 12 1.89 13.63 -1.09
C LYS A 12 1.69 13.54 -2.60
N ILE A 13 1.71 12.35 -3.18
CA ILE A 13 1.46 12.16 -4.63
C ILE A 13 0.01 12.52 -4.96
N CYS A 14 -0.93 12.05 -4.14
CA CYS A 14 -2.37 12.27 -4.32
C CYS A 14 -2.79 13.74 -4.17
N LEU A 15 -2.09 14.50 -3.32
CA LEU A 15 -2.34 15.94 -3.13
C LEU A 15 -1.76 16.81 -4.26
N VAL A 16 -0.68 16.38 -4.90
CA VAL A 16 0.01 17.18 -5.94
C VAL A 16 -0.59 16.94 -7.33
N LYS A 17 -1.05 15.72 -7.59
CA LYS A 17 -1.73 15.35 -8.82
C LYS A 17 -3.10 14.88 -8.40
N ASP A 18 -4.15 15.56 -8.85
CA ASP A 18 -5.55 15.13 -8.71
C ASP A 18 -5.71 13.74 -9.37
N CYS A 19 -5.35 12.70 -8.62
CA CYS A 19 -5.11 11.36 -9.12
C CYS A 19 -5.72 10.34 -8.16
N SER A 20 -6.23 9.25 -8.73
CA SER A 20 -6.81 8.16 -7.94
C SER A 20 -5.77 7.57 -6.97
N ILE A 21 -6.22 7.20 -5.78
CA ILE A 21 -5.38 6.60 -4.74
C ILE A 21 -4.63 5.34 -5.23
N SER A 22 -5.24 4.54 -6.12
CA SER A 22 -4.61 3.37 -6.74
C SER A 22 -3.36 3.74 -7.54
N LYS A 23 -3.46 4.76 -8.39
CA LYS A 23 -2.34 5.30 -9.17
C LYS A 23 -1.23 5.86 -8.27
N ALA A 24 -1.60 6.54 -7.18
CA ALA A 24 -0.62 7.03 -6.21
C ALA A 24 0.12 5.88 -5.50
N ILE A 25 -0.57 4.79 -5.18
CA ILE A 25 0.03 3.56 -4.64
C ILE A 25 0.99 2.93 -5.67
N ASP A 26 0.60 2.82 -6.94
CA ASP A 26 1.45 2.25 -7.98
C ASP A 26 2.72 3.06 -8.21
N ILE A 27 2.61 4.39 -8.25
CA ILE A 27 3.78 5.29 -8.35
C ILE A 27 4.67 5.12 -7.12
N ALA A 28 4.10 5.11 -5.92
CA ALA A 28 4.87 4.95 -4.69
C ALA A 28 5.58 3.59 -4.64
N LYS A 29 4.96 2.51 -5.14
CA LYS A 29 5.58 1.19 -5.25
C LYS A 29 6.72 1.18 -6.26
N MET A 30 6.51 1.71 -7.46
CA MET A 30 7.53 1.76 -8.51
C MET A 30 8.76 2.57 -8.09
N GLU A 31 8.56 3.78 -7.54
CA GLU A 31 9.68 4.65 -7.16
C GLU A 31 10.55 4.07 -6.03
N ASN A 32 9.93 3.36 -5.09
CA ASN A 32 10.63 2.80 -3.93
C ASN A 32 10.98 1.32 -4.10
N LYS A 33 10.75 0.75 -5.30
CA LYS A 33 10.95 -0.67 -5.62
C LYS A 33 10.28 -1.62 -4.62
N ILE A 34 9.10 -1.24 -4.15
CA ILE A 34 8.33 -2.05 -3.19
C ILE A 34 7.59 -3.13 -3.97
N THR A 35 7.82 -4.37 -3.58
CA THR A 35 7.14 -5.52 -4.17
C THR A 35 5.71 -5.64 -3.66
N ASP A 36 4.86 -6.34 -4.42
CA ASP A 36 3.50 -6.66 -3.97
C ASP A 36 3.51 -7.44 -2.67
N THR A 37 4.47 -8.35 -2.50
CA THR A 37 4.64 -9.13 -1.26
C THR A 37 4.91 -8.24 -0.07
N GLU A 38 5.83 -7.27 -0.18
CA GLU A 38 6.11 -6.31 0.90
C GLU A 38 4.90 -5.43 1.21
N PHE A 39 4.24 -4.91 0.17
CA PHE A 39 3.02 -4.12 0.32
C PHE A 39 1.93 -4.92 1.05
N ILE A 40 1.65 -6.14 0.59
CA ILE A 40 0.69 -7.05 1.23
C ILE A 40 1.10 -7.33 2.67
N SER A 41 2.39 -7.55 2.96
CA SER A 41 2.85 -7.79 4.34
C SER A 41 2.55 -6.62 5.30
N TRP A 42 2.54 -5.38 4.79
CA TRP A 42 2.24 -4.19 5.59
C TRP A 42 0.76 -3.96 5.82
N PHE A 43 -0.08 -4.27 4.83
CA PHE A 43 -1.50 -3.91 4.84
C PHE A 43 -2.44 -5.09 5.04
N CYS A 44 -2.03 -6.28 4.64
CA CYS A 44 -2.79 -7.52 4.71
C CYS A 44 -2.15 -8.49 5.72
N THR A 45 -2.12 -8.10 6.99
CA THR A 45 -1.86 -9.04 8.08
C THR A 45 -3.17 -9.76 8.40
N GLY A 46 -3.26 -11.04 8.06
CA GLY A 46 -4.49 -11.81 8.15
C GLY A 46 -5.20 -11.70 9.50
N SER A 47 -6.34 -11.00 9.52
CA SER A 47 -7.49 -11.34 10.37
C SER A 47 -8.66 -11.81 9.49
N GLY A 48 -8.32 -12.55 8.42
CA GLY A 48 -9.25 -13.10 7.42
C GLY A 48 -9.28 -14.62 7.36
N ILE A 49 -8.73 -15.32 8.37
CA ILE A 49 -9.02 -16.74 8.63
C ILE A 49 -9.83 -16.81 9.92
N GLY A 50 -10.97 -16.11 9.94
CA GLY A 50 -12.05 -16.41 10.87
C GLY A 50 -12.89 -17.53 10.26
N ASN A 51 -12.76 -18.74 10.80
CA ASN A 51 -13.73 -19.84 10.69
C ASN A 51 -14.32 -20.14 9.29
N ILE A 52 -13.56 -20.81 8.43
CA ILE A 52 -14.18 -21.83 7.57
C ILE A 52 -14.03 -23.16 8.31
N LYS A 53 -14.84 -23.36 9.37
CA LYS A 53 -15.17 -24.71 9.82
C LYS A 53 -16.08 -25.29 8.74
N LYS A 54 -15.50 -26.11 7.86
CA LYS A 54 -16.25 -27.13 7.12
C LYS A 54 -16.80 -28.16 8.10
#